data_AF-A0A924XEF1-F1
#
_entry.id   AF-A0A924XEF1-F1
#
_cell.length_a   1.000
_cell.length_b   1.000
_cell.length_c   1.000
_cell.angle_alpha   90.00
_cell.angle_beta   90.00
_cell.angle_gamma   90.00
#
_symmetry.space_group_name_H-M   'P 1'
#
loop_
_entity.id
_entity.type
_entity.pdbx_description
1 polymer ?
#
loop_
_entity_poly.entity_id
_entity_poly.type
_entity_poly.pdbx_seq_one_letter_code
_entity_poly.pdbx_strand_id
1 'polypeptide(L)'
;MICKLRQVALVLPMFGLCFAACGDDPARDGDNADNDAAEPVTLSGVFVDGVVSGLRFATASQAGLTNATGEFTYLAGETVTFSLGGIVLGSVLGAARVTPFDLFGLTPPSTELTLRTALLEYRSVSDFDRVANIALFLQALDNDRNLDNGVDLAGWDEKLANATLSFDEEVTRFPFEGFDRFAA
;
A
#
# COMPACT_ATOMS: atom_id res chain seq x y z
N MET A 1 0.21 -44.36 -16.38
CA MET A 1 -0.72 -44.25 -15.24
C MET A 1 -1.82 -43.28 -15.63
N ILE A 2 -3.00 -43.81 -15.96
CA ILE A 2 -4.16 -43.03 -16.42
C ILE A 2 -5.10 -42.90 -15.22
N CYS A 3 -5.20 -41.70 -14.63
CA CYS A 3 -6.14 -41.43 -13.54
C CYS A 3 -7.52 -41.07 -14.13
N LYS A 4 -8.52 -41.89 -13.81
CA LYS A 4 -9.93 -41.70 -14.16
C LYS A 4 -10.51 -40.50 -13.41
N LEU A 5 -11.05 -39.54 -14.16
CA LEU A 5 -11.84 -38.42 -13.67
C LEU A 5 -13.27 -38.90 -13.38
N ARG A 6 -13.73 -38.76 -12.13
CA ARG A 6 -15.06 -39.20 -11.68
C ARG A 6 -16.02 -38.02 -11.78
N GLN A 7 -16.98 -38.10 -12.71
CA GLN A 7 -18.08 -37.15 -12.84
C GLN A 7 -19.00 -37.23 -11.62
N VAL A 8 -19.38 -36.07 -11.07
CA VAL A 8 -20.46 -35.95 -10.08
C VAL A 8 -21.55 -35.10 -10.74
N ALA A 9 -22.65 -35.76 -11.10
CA ALA A 9 -23.88 -35.11 -11.50
C ALA A 9 -24.68 -34.76 -10.24
N LEU A 10 -25.11 -33.50 -10.10
CA LEU A 10 -26.03 -33.07 -9.05
C LEU A 10 -27.33 -32.61 -9.71
N VAL A 11 -28.42 -33.28 -9.35
CA VAL A 11 -29.79 -33.06 -9.86
C VAL A 11 -30.58 -32.16 -8.89
N LEU A 12 -31.40 -31.30 -9.48
CA LEU A 12 -32.34 -30.33 -8.89
C LEU A 12 -33.38 -30.96 -7.92
N PRO A 13 -34.08 -30.13 -7.12
CA PRO A 13 -35.51 -30.05 -7.41
C PRO A 13 -36.13 -28.64 -7.34
N MET A 14 -37.13 -28.50 -8.20
CA MET A 14 -38.12 -27.44 -8.37
C MET A 14 -39.18 -27.54 -7.26
N PHE A 15 -39.42 -26.46 -6.52
CA PHE A 15 -40.54 -26.37 -5.58
C PHE A 15 -41.37 -25.13 -5.94
N GLY A 16 -42.56 -25.36 -6.50
CA GLY A 16 -43.57 -24.33 -6.72
C GLY A 16 -44.58 -24.32 -5.57
N LEU A 17 -45.01 -23.13 -5.16
CA LEU A 17 -46.27 -22.95 -4.46
C LEU A 17 -46.81 -21.54 -4.74
N CYS A 18 -48.04 -21.48 -5.26
CA CYS A 18 -48.77 -20.26 -5.56
C CYS A 18 -49.32 -19.61 -4.28
N PHE A 19 -49.27 -18.27 -4.21
CA PHE A 19 -50.25 -17.50 -3.46
C PHE A 19 -50.80 -16.42 -4.39
N ALA A 20 -52.11 -16.49 -4.65
CA ALA A 20 -52.88 -15.38 -5.17
C ALA A 20 -53.45 -14.61 -3.97
N ALA A 21 -53.17 -13.32 -3.89
CA ALA A 21 -53.96 -12.37 -3.13
C ALA A 21 -54.06 -11.09 -3.94
N CYS A 22 -55.31 -10.74 -4.29
CA CYS A 22 -55.71 -9.56 -5.03
C CYS A 22 -56.03 -8.43 -4.05
N GLY A 23 -55.72 -7.19 -4.41
CA GLY A 23 -56.11 -5.98 -3.68
C GLY A 23 -55.72 -4.73 -4.47
N ASP A 24 -56.69 -4.15 -5.18
CA ASP A 24 -56.62 -2.85 -5.87
C ASP A 24 -56.89 -1.71 -4.87
N ASP A 25 -56.10 -0.62 -4.93
CA ASP A 25 -56.61 0.75 -5.11
C ASP A 25 -55.47 1.78 -5.35
N PRO A 26 -55.66 2.82 -6.20
CA PRO A 26 -54.59 3.71 -6.67
C PRO A 26 -54.59 5.10 -5.99
N ALA A 27 -53.41 5.58 -5.57
CA ALA A 27 -53.20 7.00 -5.28
C ALA A 27 -51.72 7.41 -5.43
N ARG A 28 -51.52 8.20 -6.48
CA ARG A 28 -50.46 9.17 -6.80
C ARG A 28 -49.48 9.62 -5.70
N ASP A 29 -48.24 9.70 -6.19
CA ASP A 29 -47.25 10.80 -6.08
C ASP A 29 -46.11 10.64 -5.07
N GLY A 30 -44.89 10.76 -5.61
CA GLY A 30 -43.63 10.71 -4.87
C GLY A 30 -42.74 9.51 -5.19
N ASP A 31 -42.36 9.31 -6.47
CA ASP A 31 -41.11 8.63 -6.80
C ASP A 31 -39.96 9.49 -6.26
N ASN A 32 -39.72 9.41 -4.96
CA ASN A 32 -38.42 9.76 -4.42
C ASN A 32 -37.55 8.53 -4.68
N ALA A 33 -36.96 8.49 -5.89
CA ALA A 33 -35.82 7.66 -6.14
C ALA A 33 -34.75 8.09 -5.13
N ASP A 34 -34.71 7.40 -3.99
CA ASP A 34 -33.52 7.37 -3.14
C ASP A 34 -32.42 6.81 -4.04
N ASN A 35 -31.72 7.74 -4.69
CA ASN A 35 -30.39 7.50 -5.20
C ASN A 35 -29.51 7.37 -3.97
N ASP A 36 -29.63 6.23 -3.28
CA ASP A 36 -28.72 5.80 -2.24
C ASP A 36 -27.40 5.44 -2.94
N ALA A 37 -26.72 6.48 -3.40
CA ALA A 37 -25.36 6.39 -3.89
C ALA A 37 -24.55 5.90 -2.70
N ALA A 38 -24.19 4.61 -2.72
CA ALA A 38 -23.40 4.01 -1.67
C ALA A 38 -22.17 4.89 -1.39
N GLU A 39 -22.12 5.46 -0.19
CA GLU A 39 -20.99 6.28 0.24
C GLU A 39 -19.70 5.47 0.10
N PRO A 40 -18.62 6.09 -0.43
CA PRO A 40 -17.39 5.37 -0.68
C PRO A 40 -16.81 4.79 0.62
N VAL A 41 -16.60 3.48 0.63
CA VAL A 41 -16.09 2.76 1.80
C VAL A 41 -14.62 3.14 2.02
N THR A 42 -14.34 3.75 3.17
CA THR A 42 -12.98 4.00 3.63
C THR A 42 -12.35 2.72 4.16
N LEU A 43 -11.19 2.39 3.61
CA LEU A 43 -10.34 1.27 4.00
C LEU A 43 -9.11 1.78 4.75
N SER A 44 -8.47 0.86 5.47
CA SER A 44 -7.20 1.12 6.15
C SER A 44 -6.16 0.11 5.70
N GLY A 45 -4.93 0.56 5.56
CA GLY A 45 -3.75 -0.26 5.32
C GLY A 45 -2.63 0.08 6.27
N VAL A 46 -1.56 -0.72 6.28
CA VAL A 46 -0.36 -0.47 7.08
C VAL A 46 0.86 -0.42 6.16
N PHE A 47 1.71 0.60 6.31
CA PHE A 47 3.01 0.64 5.65
C PHE A 47 4.06 -0.11 6.51
N VAL A 48 4.75 -1.08 5.92
CA VAL A 48 5.57 -2.06 6.63
C VAL A 48 7.01 -2.11 6.10
N ASP A 49 7.93 -1.63 6.92
CA ASP A 49 9.38 -1.85 6.93
C ASP A 49 9.84 -1.93 8.41
N GLY A 50 9.17 -2.81 9.18
CA GLY A 50 8.77 -2.48 10.56
C GLY A 50 7.50 -1.63 10.54
N VAL A 51 6.70 -1.57 11.60
CA VAL A 51 5.58 -0.60 11.59
C VAL A 51 6.15 0.81 11.46
N VAL A 52 5.77 1.56 10.41
CA VAL A 52 6.35 2.89 10.15
C VAL A 52 5.37 3.97 10.54
N SER A 53 5.67 4.74 11.58
CA SER A 53 4.85 5.86 12.04
C SER A 53 5.40 7.21 11.55
N GLY A 54 4.53 8.18 11.29
CA GLY A 54 4.93 9.54 10.87
C GLY A 54 5.25 9.71 9.39
N LEU A 55 4.98 8.71 8.55
CA LEU A 55 5.14 8.78 7.10
C LEU A 55 3.92 9.46 6.46
N ARG A 56 4.10 10.42 5.56
CA ARG A 56 2.97 11.04 4.86
C ARG A 56 2.39 10.10 3.82
N PHE A 57 1.06 10.04 3.76
CA PHE A 57 0.31 9.40 2.68
C PHE A 57 -0.66 10.40 2.04
N ALA A 58 -0.88 10.27 0.74
CA ALA A 58 -1.87 11.04 -0.02
C ALA A 58 -2.51 10.19 -1.12
N THR A 59 -3.83 10.26 -1.23
CA THR A 59 -4.65 9.70 -2.30
C THR A 59 -5.38 10.84 -3.03
N ALA A 60 -6.27 10.49 -3.97
CA ALA A 60 -7.11 11.50 -4.62
C ALA A 60 -8.09 12.20 -3.64
N SER A 61 -8.47 11.53 -2.54
CA SER A 61 -9.47 12.04 -1.59
C SER A 61 -8.99 12.12 -0.14
N GLN A 62 -7.87 11.49 0.21
CA GLN A 62 -7.39 11.39 1.58
C GLN A 62 -5.93 11.80 1.69
N ALA A 63 -5.53 12.35 2.83
CA ALA A 63 -4.13 12.60 3.13
C ALA A 63 -3.92 12.63 4.65
N GLY A 64 -2.72 12.30 5.08
CA GLY A 64 -2.37 12.29 6.50
C GLY A 64 -0.96 11.80 6.75
N LEU A 65 -0.69 11.46 8.01
CA LEU A 65 0.51 10.73 8.41
C LEU A 65 0.11 9.35 8.89
N THR A 66 0.97 8.35 8.68
CA THR A 66 0.79 7.04 9.29
C THR A 66 0.81 7.19 10.81
N ASN A 67 -0.12 6.51 11.48
CA ASN A 67 -0.23 6.59 12.94
C ASN A 67 0.85 5.72 13.64
N ALA A 68 0.77 5.61 14.98
CA ALA A 68 1.73 4.82 15.77
C ALA A 68 1.76 3.31 15.44
N THR A 69 0.72 2.78 14.80
CA THR A 69 0.68 1.39 14.32
C THR A 69 1.02 1.26 12.82
N GLY A 70 1.39 2.37 12.18
CA GLY A 70 1.73 2.46 10.76
C GLY A 70 0.53 2.53 9.81
N GLU A 71 -0.67 2.76 10.35
CA GLU A 71 -1.90 2.76 9.55
C GLU A 71 -2.07 4.03 8.73
N PHE A 72 -2.58 3.87 7.52
CA PHE A 72 -3.06 4.93 6.63
C PHE A 72 -4.44 4.57 6.08
N THR A 73 -5.20 5.57 5.64
CA THR A 73 -6.55 5.39 5.10
C THR A 73 -6.60 5.67 3.60
N TYR A 74 -7.51 5.00 2.89
CA TYR A 74 -7.71 5.15 1.44
C TYR A 74 -9.12 4.70 1.03
N LEU A 75 -9.61 5.12 -0.14
CA LEU A 75 -10.79 4.51 -0.76
C LEU A 75 -10.41 3.39 -1.72
N ALA A 76 -11.27 2.38 -1.86
CA ALA A 76 -11.03 1.28 -2.78
C ALA A 76 -10.78 1.77 -4.22
N GLY A 77 -9.69 1.29 -4.82
CA GLY A 77 -9.28 1.68 -6.19
C GLY A 77 -8.39 2.92 -6.26
N GLU A 78 -8.17 3.64 -5.15
CA GLU A 78 -7.26 4.78 -5.15
C GLU A 78 -5.79 4.35 -5.11
N THR A 79 -4.95 5.17 -5.76
CA THR A 79 -3.50 5.12 -5.59
C THR A 79 -3.10 5.96 -4.38
N VAL A 80 -2.23 5.40 -3.55
CA VAL A 80 -1.65 6.05 -2.37
C VAL A 80 -0.20 6.39 -2.70
N THR A 81 0.18 7.65 -2.52
CA THR A 81 1.57 8.12 -2.60
C THR A 81 2.12 8.28 -1.20
N PHE A 82 3.30 7.72 -0.94
CA PHE A 82 4.01 7.85 0.32
C PHE A 82 5.18 8.82 0.19
N SER A 83 5.35 9.70 1.17
CA SER A 83 6.42 10.70 1.23
C SER A 83 6.87 10.97 2.67
N LEU A 84 8.05 11.55 2.84
CA LEU A 84 8.50 12.12 4.12
C LEU A 84 8.98 13.55 3.86
N GLY A 85 8.19 14.53 4.28
CA GLY A 85 8.40 15.92 3.86
C GLY A 85 8.28 16.06 2.34
N GLY A 86 9.29 16.67 1.70
CA GLY A 86 9.37 16.86 0.25
C GLY A 86 9.88 15.64 -0.53
N ILE A 87 10.25 14.55 0.16
CA ILE A 87 10.85 13.36 -0.47
C ILE A 87 9.77 12.33 -0.75
N VAL A 88 9.54 12.02 -2.03
CA VAL A 88 8.59 11.00 -2.46
C VAL A 88 9.28 9.63 -2.46
N LEU A 89 8.69 8.66 -1.78
CA LEU A 89 9.16 7.28 -1.75
C LEU A 89 8.61 6.48 -2.95
N GLY A 90 7.33 6.70 -3.27
CA GLY A 90 6.66 6.02 -4.37
C GLY A 90 5.14 6.02 -4.22
N SER A 91 4.46 5.41 -5.18
CA SER A 91 3.00 5.32 -5.22
C SER A 91 2.55 3.90 -5.57
N VAL A 92 1.46 3.44 -4.97
CA VAL A 92 0.92 2.09 -5.18
C VAL A 92 -0.60 2.10 -5.03
N LEU A 93 -1.29 1.12 -5.61
CA LEU A 93 -2.72 0.90 -5.33
C LEU A 93 -2.90 0.64 -3.83
N GLY A 94 -3.89 1.30 -3.21
CA GLY A 94 -4.19 1.14 -1.79
C GLY A 94 -4.49 -0.32 -1.43
N ALA A 95 -3.80 -0.83 -0.41
CA ALA A 95 -3.89 -2.21 0.05
C ALA A 95 -3.79 -2.29 1.57
N ALA A 96 -4.31 -3.37 2.16
CA ALA A 96 -4.28 -3.61 3.61
C ALA A 96 -2.85 -3.65 4.18
N ARG A 97 -1.87 -4.00 3.35
CA ARG A 97 -0.46 -3.99 3.67
C ARG A 97 0.32 -3.49 2.46
N VAL A 98 1.18 -2.51 2.69
CA VAL A 98 2.11 -1.94 1.70
C VAL A 98 3.51 -2.01 2.28
N THR A 99 4.48 -2.38 1.47
CA THR A 99 5.91 -2.40 1.79
C THR A 99 6.67 -1.56 0.76
N PRO A 100 7.94 -1.20 1.02
CA PRO A 100 8.79 -0.61 0.00
C PRO A 100 8.84 -1.41 -1.31
N PHE A 101 8.79 -2.75 -1.25
CA PHE A 101 8.76 -3.60 -2.45
C PHE A 101 7.50 -3.37 -3.32
N ASP A 102 6.35 -3.10 -2.71
CA ASP A 102 5.09 -2.89 -3.41
C ASP A 102 5.10 -1.59 -4.23
N LEU A 103 5.88 -0.58 -3.80
CA LEU A 103 6.05 0.69 -4.53
C LEU A 103 6.69 0.50 -5.91
N PHE A 104 7.41 -0.61 -6.11
CA PHE A 104 8.08 -0.97 -7.36
C PHE A 104 7.54 -2.27 -7.97
N GLY A 105 6.47 -2.83 -7.42
CA GLY A 105 5.88 -4.09 -7.90
C GLY A 105 6.83 -5.30 -7.78
N LEU A 106 7.74 -5.29 -6.81
CA LEU A 106 8.72 -6.35 -6.60
C LEU A 106 8.24 -7.39 -5.59
N THR A 107 8.74 -8.61 -5.73
CA THR A 107 8.61 -9.65 -4.69
C THR A 107 9.91 -9.69 -3.87
N PRO A 108 9.84 -9.68 -2.52
CA PRO A 108 11.04 -9.78 -1.69
C PRO A 108 11.86 -11.05 -1.98
N PRO A 109 13.20 -10.96 -2.05
CA PRO A 109 14.04 -12.14 -2.23
C PRO A 109 13.89 -13.07 -1.02
N SER A 110 13.56 -14.33 -1.28
CA SER A 110 13.27 -15.33 -0.24
C SER A 110 14.40 -16.35 -0.02
N THR A 111 15.50 -16.23 -0.77
CA THR A 111 16.68 -17.07 -0.62
C THR A 111 17.96 -16.24 -0.59
N GLU A 112 19.01 -16.77 0.05
CA GLU A 112 20.35 -16.17 0.03
C GLU A 112 20.84 -15.89 -1.40
N LEU A 113 20.65 -16.85 -2.31
CA LEU A 113 21.11 -16.72 -3.69
C LEU A 113 20.38 -15.57 -4.42
N THR A 114 19.06 -15.47 -4.27
CA THR A 114 18.28 -14.38 -4.90
C THR A 114 18.64 -13.03 -4.31
N LEU A 115 18.87 -12.95 -3.00
CA LEU A 115 19.30 -11.72 -2.34
C LEU A 115 20.70 -11.29 -2.81
N ARG A 116 21.67 -12.22 -2.82
CA ARG A 116 23.03 -11.94 -3.32
C ARG A 116 23.01 -11.51 -4.77
N THR A 117 22.18 -12.13 -5.61
CA THR A 117 22.09 -11.76 -7.03
C THR A 117 21.55 -10.35 -7.19
N ALA A 118 20.50 -9.99 -6.44
CA ALA A 118 19.94 -8.64 -6.46
C ALA A 118 20.94 -7.57 -5.96
N LEU A 119 21.72 -7.88 -4.91
CA LEU A 119 22.73 -6.97 -4.35
C LEU A 119 23.99 -6.79 -5.22
N LEU A 120 24.25 -7.69 -6.17
CA LEU A 120 25.46 -7.69 -6.99
C LEU A 120 25.18 -7.25 -8.44
N GLU A 121 24.00 -6.71 -8.72
CA GLU A 121 23.64 -6.19 -10.04
C GLU A 121 24.25 -4.80 -10.27
N TYR A 122 25.54 -4.75 -10.61
CA TYR A 122 26.29 -3.49 -10.80
C TYR A 122 26.16 -2.86 -12.19
N ARG A 123 25.26 -3.37 -13.04
CA ARG A 123 25.17 -2.92 -14.44
C ARG A 123 24.34 -1.65 -14.61
N SER A 124 23.42 -1.40 -13.67
CA SER A 124 22.52 -0.25 -13.63
C SER A 124 21.84 -0.20 -12.27
N VAL A 125 21.36 0.98 -11.86
CA VAL A 125 20.47 1.11 -10.71
C VAL A 125 19.21 0.30 -10.97
N SER A 126 18.93 -0.66 -10.09
CA SER A 126 17.77 -1.55 -10.15
C SER A 126 16.63 -1.04 -9.25
N ASP A 127 15.42 -1.53 -9.47
CA ASP A 127 14.32 -1.26 -8.53
C ASP A 127 14.60 -1.87 -7.14
N PHE A 128 15.43 -2.91 -7.05
CA PHE A 128 15.88 -3.43 -5.77
C PHE A 128 16.80 -2.44 -5.03
N ASP A 129 17.67 -1.71 -5.75
CA ASP A 129 18.47 -0.63 -5.16
C ASP A 129 17.56 0.46 -4.58
N ARG A 130 16.55 0.89 -5.33
CA ARG A 130 15.58 1.91 -4.88
C ARG A 130 14.82 1.46 -3.62
N VAL A 131 14.36 0.21 -3.59
CA VAL A 131 13.72 -0.39 -2.41
C VAL A 131 14.67 -0.40 -1.21
N ALA A 132 15.91 -0.85 -1.39
CA ALA A 132 16.91 -0.90 -0.32
C ALA A 132 17.27 0.50 0.20
N ASN A 133 17.38 1.48 -0.69
CA ASN A 133 17.67 2.86 -0.36
C ASN A 133 16.54 3.52 0.43
N ILE A 134 15.27 3.26 0.07
CA ILE A 134 14.11 3.70 0.85
C ILE A 134 14.14 3.09 2.25
N ALA A 135 14.34 1.78 2.35
CA ALA A 135 14.40 1.10 3.64
C ALA A 135 15.52 1.67 4.53
N LEU A 136 16.72 1.84 3.96
CA LEU A 136 17.84 2.45 4.66
C LEU A 136 17.54 3.88 5.10
N PHE A 137 16.91 4.69 4.25
CA PHE A 137 16.53 6.06 4.58
C PHE A 137 15.57 6.12 5.76
N LEU A 138 14.53 5.30 5.77
CA LEU A 138 13.55 5.28 6.86
C LEU A 138 14.20 4.82 8.17
N GLN A 139 14.95 3.72 8.14
CA GLN A 139 15.59 3.14 9.32
C GLN A 139 16.69 4.05 9.88
N ALA A 140 17.38 4.84 9.05
CA ALA A 140 18.40 5.79 9.50
C ALA A 140 17.82 7.00 10.24
N LEU A 141 16.55 7.34 9.99
CA LEU A 141 15.85 8.46 10.61
C LEU A 141 15.04 8.07 11.84
N ASP A 142 15.01 6.78 12.18
CA ASP A 142 14.34 6.29 13.37
C ASP A 142 14.79 7.05 14.64
N ASN A 143 13.83 7.69 15.31
CA ASN A 143 14.12 8.64 16.39
C ASN A 143 14.75 7.97 17.62
N ASP A 144 14.37 6.73 17.93
CA ASP A 144 14.86 6.00 19.11
C ASP A 144 15.96 4.96 18.79
N ARG A 145 16.23 4.75 17.50
CA ARG A 145 17.25 3.83 16.96
C ARG A 145 17.00 2.37 17.36
N ASN A 146 15.75 1.99 17.53
CA ASN A 146 15.33 0.66 17.95
C ASN A 146 14.33 0.03 16.97
N LEU A 147 14.84 -0.54 15.88
CA LEU A 147 14.02 -1.16 14.84
C LEU A 147 13.14 -2.33 15.31
N ASP A 148 13.38 -2.90 16.50
CA ASP A 148 12.55 -3.97 17.06
C ASP A 148 11.13 -3.49 17.45
N ASN A 149 10.93 -2.18 17.65
CA ASN A 149 9.63 -1.60 17.99
C ASN A 149 8.96 -0.85 16.81
N GLY A 150 9.55 -0.91 15.61
CA GLY A 150 9.10 -0.19 14.42
C GLY A 150 10.07 0.91 14.02
N VAL A 151 9.58 1.85 13.22
CA VAL A 151 10.31 3.05 12.78
C VAL A 151 9.50 4.27 13.20
N ASP A 152 10.06 5.07 14.12
CA ASP A 152 9.47 6.34 14.57
C ASP A 152 10.01 7.52 13.77
N LEU A 153 9.18 8.03 12.86
CA LEU A 153 9.50 9.21 12.03
C LEU A 153 8.86 10.50 12.54
N ALA A 154 8.37 10.55 13.79
CA ALA A 154 7.72 11.72 14.34
C ALA A 154 8.56 13.00 14.16
N GLY A 155 7.94 14.02 13.55
CA GLY A 155 8.55 15.33 13.31
C GLY A 155 9.53 15.41 12.12
N TRP A 156 9.90 14.30 11.48
CA TRP A 156 10.76 14.35 10.28
C TRP A 156 10.06 14.96 9.08
N ASP A 157 8.76 14.75 8.96
CA ASP A 157 7.99 15.28 7.86
C ASP A 157 8.08 16.83 7.75
N GLU A 158 8.02 17.53 8.89
CA GLU A 158 8.18 18.99 8.92
C GLU A 158 9.63 19.41 8.66
N LYS A 159 10.60 18.71 9.28
CA LYS A 159 12.04 18.97 9.11
C LYS A 159 12.49 18.82 7.65
N LEU A 160 11.86 17.90 6.92
CA LEU A 160 12.22 17.57 5.54
C LEU A 160 11.26 18.16 4.51
N ALA A 161 10.40 19.11 4.89
CA ALA A 161 9.36 19.66 4.01
C ALA A 161 9.88 20.19 2.66
N ASN A 162 11.10 20.75 2.65
CA ASN A 162 11.76 21.26 1.43
C ASN A 162 12.91 20.38 0.94
N ALA A 163 13.12 19.21 1.56
CA ALA A 163 14.19 18.31 1.18
C ALA A 163 13.85 17.61 -0.15
N THR A 164 14.90 17.33 -0.92
CA THR A 164 14.81 16.47 -2.10
C THR A 164 15.88 15.40 -1.98
N LEU A 165 15.52 14.17 -2.38
CA LEU A 165 16.41 13.03 -2.34
C LEU A 165 16.04 12.10 -3.49
N SER A 166 17.04 11.64 -4.25
CA SER A 166 16.85 10.61 -5.26
C SER A 166 17.22 9.25 -4.68
N PHE A 167 16.33 8.27 -4.81
CA PHE A 167 16.62 6.87 -4.50
C PHE A 167 17.25 6.12 -5.69
N ASP A 168 17.43 6.80 -6.83
CA ASP A 168 18.00 6.24 -8.06
C ASP A 168 19.54 6.20 -8.01
N GLU A 169 20.08 5.50 -7.03
CA GLU A 169 21.51 5.30 -6.80
C GLU A 169 21.79 3.84 -6.46
N GLU A 170 22.98 3.34 -6.78
CA GLU A 170 23.39 1.99 -6.36
C GLU A 170 23.35 1.88 -4.83
N VAL A 171 22.86 0.75 -4.28
CA VAL A 171 22.71 0.57 -2.82
C VAL A 171 24.02 0.78 -2.05
N THR A 172 25.15 0.47 -2.68
CA THR A 172 26.48 0.64 -2.06
C THR A 172 26.97 2.09 -2.05
N ARG A 173 26.37 2.97 -2.87
CA ARG A 173 26.74 4.38 -2.99
C ARG A 173 25.76 5.31 -2.31
N PHE A 174 24.49 4.93 -2.21
CA PHE A 174 23.44 5.75 -1.62
C PHE A 174 23.77 6.36 -0.24
N PRO A 175 24.39 5.64 0.72
CA PRO A 175 24.77 6.22 2.01
C PRO A 175 25.75 7.40 1.91
N PHE A 176 26.55 7.43 0.85
CA PHE A 176 27.58 8.43 0.62
C PHE A 176 27.05 9.52 -0.33
N GLU A 177 26.60 9.14 -1.52
CA GLU A 177 26.25 10.10 -2.57
C GLU A 177 24.81 10.62 -2.45
N GLY A 178 23.89 9.81 -1.92
CA GLY A 178 22.48 10.17 -1.73
C GLY A 178 22.31 11.16 -0.59
N PHE A 179 22.89 10.87 0.58
CA PHE A 179 22.80 11.76 1.75
C PHE A 179 23.67 13.02 1.62
N ASP A 180 24.74 13.03 0.84
CA ASP A 180 25.52 14.27 0.62
C ASP A 180 24.71 15.36 -0.11
N ARG A 181 23.67 14.98 -0.86
CA ARG A 181 22.72 15.89 -1.51
C ARG A 181 21.51 16.24 -0.63
N PHE A 182 21.44 15.69 0.59
CA PHE A 182 20.40 15.94 1.59
C PHE A 182 20.64 17.23 2.40
N ALA A 183 21.65 18.02 2.05
CA ALA A 183 21.94 19.29 2.72
C ALA A 183 20.87 20.36 2.41
N ALA A 184 20.22 20.84 3.47
CA ALA A 184 19.31 21.99 3.49
C ALA A 184 20.02 23.31 3.15
#